data_AF-A0A822ZPF4-F1
#
_entry.id   AF-A0A822ZPF4-F1
#
_cell.length_a   1.000
_cell.length_b   1.000
_cell.length_c   1.000
_cell.angle_alpha   90.00
_cell.angle_beta   90.00
_cell.angle_gamma   90.00
#
_symmetry.space_group_name_H-M   'P 1'
#
loop_
_entity.id
_entity.type
_entity.pdbx_description
1 polymer ?
#
loop_
_entity_poly.entity_id
_entity_poly.type
_entity_poly.pdbx_seq_one_letter_code
_entity_poly.pdbx_strand_id
1 'polypeptide(L)'
;MIFHPPTGLCVLRKSLTEPLQLGSCAESEPWKYSPQQILFLKGTYFCMQADGLGKPAKLGIMCTDPGSNWDVISDGNMHLSSNLVDGTAVCLDVDSNNNIVTNSCKYSSEDHTPDSASQWFEIVRNSKTQLPLPVRNSPLNPLHPEEQIQSERDVRHGEEGLSNQ
;
A
#
# COMPACT_ATOMS: atom_id res chain seq x y z
N MET A 1 -1.26 0.53 3.65
CA MET A 1 -1.14 0.10 5.07
C MET A 1 -1.40 1.31 5.95
N ILE A 2 -1.71 1.10 7.24
CA ILE A 2 -1.77 2.18 8.22
C ILE A 2 -0.49 2.06 9.06
N PHE A 3 0.39 3.04 8.93
CA PHE A 3 1.70 3.09 9.55
C PHE A 3 1.65 3.97 10.79
N HIS A 4 2.37 3.60 11.85
CA HIS A 4 2.52 4.39 13.06
C HIS A 4 3.98 4.90 13.12
N PRO A 5 4.26 6.13 12.66
CA PRO A 5 5.62 6.66 12.52
C PRO A 5 6.49 6.57 13.78
N PRO A 6 5.99 6.89 14.99
CA PRO A 6 6.85 6.88 16.19
C PRO A 6 7.44 5.52 16.54
N THR A 7 6.78 4.42 16.17
CA THR A 7 7.26 3.05 16.46
C THR A 7 7.83 2.34 15.25
N GLY A 8 7.59 2.85 14.04
CA GLY A 8 7.97 2.16 12.81
C GLY A 8 7.13 0.89 12.52
N LEU A 9 6.00 0.72 13.21
CA LEU A 9 5.12 -0.45 13.09
C LEU A 9 3.85 -0.11 12.32
N CYS A 10 3.11 -1.13 11.90
CA CYS A 10 1.85 -0.98 11.17
C CYS A 10 0.68 -1.62 11.92
N VAL A 11 -0.53 -1.13 11.64
CA VAL A 11 -1.78 -1.70 12.17
C VAL A 11 -2.04 -3.07 11.56
N LEU A 12 -2.12 -4.08 12.43
CA LEU A 12 -2.36 -5.47 12.11
C LEU A 12 -3.67 -5.95 12.74
N ARG A 13 -4.31 -6.89 12.05
CA ARG A 13 -5.33 -7.76 12.62
C ARG A 13 -4.67 -9.08 13.01
N LYS A 14 -4.67 -9.42 14.29
CA LYS A 14 -4.15 -10.71 14.78
C LYS A 14 -5.18 -11.82 14.59
N SER A 15 -6.43 -11.55 14.96
CA SER A 15 -7.57 -12.45 14.76
C SER A 15 -8.86 -11.64 14.59
N LEU A 16 -10.00 -12.32 14.43
CA LEU A 16 -11.31 -11.65 14.31
C LEU A 16 -11.82 -11.09 15.64
N THR A 17 -11.32 -11.58 16.77
CA THR A 17 -11.83 -11.26 18.11
C THR A 17 -10.85 -10.45 18.94
N GLU A 18 -9.57 -10.46 18.60
CA GLU A 18 -8.56 -9.67 19.30
C GLU A 18 -8.55 -8.23 18.79
N PRO A 19 -8.14 -7.28 19.65
CA PRO A 19 -7.88 -5.91 19.24
C PRO A 19 -6.94 -5.83 18.04
N LEU A 20 -7.12 -4.78 17.24
CA LEU A 20 -6.06 -4.38 16.32
C LEU A 20 -4.82 -4.00 17.11
N GLN A 21 -3.65 -4.32 16.58
CA GLN A 21 -2.36 -4.10 17.25
C GLN A 21 -1.32 -3.58 16.28
N LEU A 22 -0.30 -2.92 16.80
CA LEU A 22 0.90 -2.66 16.02
C LEU A 22 1.77 -3.91 15.89
N GLY A 23 2.38 -4.08 14.72
CA GLY A 23 3.41 -5.08 14.48
C GLY A 23 4.16 -4.85 13.18
N SER A 24 4.88 -5.87 12.71
CA SER A 24 5.69 -5.78 11.50
C SER A 24 4.87 -5.36 10.28
N CYS A 25 5.29 -4.31 9.58
CA CYS A 25 4.62 -3.86 8.37
C CYS A 25 4.61 -4.89 7.23
N ALA A 26 5.52 -5.88 7.26
CA ALA A 26 5.51 -7.00 6.31
C ALA A 26 4.29 -7.92 6.49
N GLU A 27 3.70 -7.94 7.70
CA GLU A 27 2.49 -8.69 8.05
C GLU A 27 1.22 -7.85 7.86
N SER A 28 1.35 -6.56 7.53
CA SER A 28 0.20 -5.67 7.40
C SER A 28 -0.67 -6.06 6.23
N GLU A 29 -1.93 -6.34 6.54
CA GLU A 29 -2.97 -6.44 5.54
C GLU A 29 -3.17 -5.07 4.83
N PRO A 30 -3.54 -5.08 3.53
CA PRO A 30 -3.76 -3.85 2.79
C PRO A 30 -5.04 -3.14 3.26
N TRP A 31 -4.91 -1.87 3.61
CA TRP A 31 -6.04 -1.00 3.95
C TRP A 31 -6.41 -0.08 2.77
N LYS A 32 -7.70 0.24 2.63
CA LYS A 32 -8.26 1.20 1.68
C LYS A 32 -9.01 2.28 2.44
N TYR A 33 -8.60 3.54 2.24
CA TYR A 33 -9.35 4.70 2.71
C TYR A 33 -10.27 5.21 1.60
N SER A 34 -11.58 5.26 1.84
CA SER A 34 -12.58 5.67 0.85
C SER A 34 -12.80 7.19 0.83
N PRO A 35 -13.46 7.73 -0.21
CA PRO A 35 -13.91 9.13 -0.20
C PRO A 35 -14.92 9.45 0.90
N GLN A 36 -15.63 8.44 1.40
CA GLN A 36 -16.51 8.54 2.58
C GLN A 36 -15.73 8.45 3.89
N GLN A 37 -14.40 8.56 3.86
CA GLN A 37 -13.54 8.54 5.05
C GLN A 37 -13.59 7.22 5.83
N ILE A 38 -13.91 6.10 5.17
CA ILE A 38 -13.96 4.78 5.82
C ILE A 38 -12.66 4.04 5.55
N LEU A 39 -12.10 3.45 6.61
CA LEU A 39 -10.92 2.58 6.56
C LEU A 39 -11.33 1.12 6.41
N PHE A 40 -11.29 0.60 5.18
CA PHE A 40 -11.59 -0.79 4.85
C PHE A 40 -10.35 -1.66 4.86
N LEU A 41 -10.51 -2.90 5.32
CA LEU A 41 -9.53 -3.96 5.09
C LEU A 41 -9.76 -4.55 3.69
N LYS A 42 -8.83 -4.29 2.76
CA LYS A 42 -9.00 -4.58 1.33
C LYS A 42 -9.16 -6.09 1.10
N GLY A 43 -10.16 -6.46 0.28
CA GLY A 43 -10.50 -7.85 0.01
C GLY A 43 -11.48 -8.46 1.01
N THR A 44 -11.96 -7.66 1.97
CA THR A 44 -12.99 -8.06 2.95
C THR A 44 -14.09 -6.99 3.02
N TYR A 45 -15.14 -7.27 3.79
CA TYR A 45 -16.19 -6.31 4.12
C TYR A 45 -15.90 -5.55 5.43
N PHE A 46 -14.77 -5.82 6.07
CA PHE A 46 -14.46 -5.22 7.36
C PHE A 46 -13.99 -3.78 7.23
N CYS A 47 -14.44 -2.93 8.14
CA CYS A 47 -13.96 -1.57 8.34
C CYS A 47 -13.58 -1.33 9.80
N MET A 48 -12.64 -0.42 10.02
CA MET A 48 -12.26 0.03 11.36
C MET A 48 -13.37 0.88 11.97
N GLN A 49 -13.69 0.63 13.24
CA GLN A 49 -14.72 1.34 13.99
C GLN A 49 -14.21 1.72 15.39
N ALA A 50 -14.61 2.90 15.83
CA ALA A 50 -14.50 3.32 17.22
C ALA A 50 -15.67 2.76 18.05
N ASP A 51 -15.39 2.02 19.12
CA ASP A 51 -16.42 1.48 20.02
C ASP A 51 -16.73 2.41 21.22
N GLY A 52 -15.79 3.30 21.57
CA GLY A 52 -15.94 4.22 22.68
C GLY A 52 -14.63 4.82 23.16
N LEU A 53 -14.71 5.84 23.99
CA LEU A 53 -13.55 6.45 24.61
C LEU A 53 -12.81 5.45 25.53
N GLY A 54 -11.49 5.35 25.39
CA GLY A 54 -10.63 4.43 26.13
C GLY A 54 -10.75 2.96 25.70
N LYS A 55 -11.46 2.66 24.62
CA LYS A 55 -11.70 1.29 24.15
C LYS A 55 -10.84 0.92 22.94
N PRO A 56 -10.61 -0.39 22.69
CA PRO A 56 -10.00 -0.84 21.46
C PRO A 56 -10.78 -0.42 20.22
N ALA A 57 -10.06 -0.02 19.17
CA ALA A 57 -10.63 0.05 17.83
C ALA A 57 -10.92 -1.37 17.34
N LYS A 58 -12.10 -1.57 16.73
CA LYS A 58 -12.56 -2.89 16.29
C LYS A 58 -12.77 -2.94 14.79
N LEU A 59 -12.93 -4.16 14.27
CA LEU A 59 -13.41 -4.39 12.92
C LEU A 59 -14.89 -4.72 12.94
N GLY A 60 -15.69 -3.95 12.20
CA GLY A 60 -17.11 -4.19 11.99
C GLY A 60 -17.43 -4.45 10.52
N ILE A 61 -18.65 -4.92 10.28
CA ILE A 61 -19.21 -5.09 8.92
C ILE A 61 -20.20 -3.97 8.55
N MET A 62 -20.72 -3.26 9.55
CA MET A 62 -21.68 -2.16 9.37
C MET A 62 -20.95 -0.82 9.30
N CYS A 63 -20.34 -0.55 8.14
CA CYS A 63 -19.46 0.61 7.95
C CYS A 63 -20.17 1.97 7.85
N THR A 64 -21.47 2.00 8.13
CA THR A 64 -22.31 3.20 8.21
C THR A 64 -22.65 3.59 9.64
N ASP A 65 -22.30 2.75 10.63
CA ASP A 65 -22.55 3.04 12.03
C ASP A 65 -21.68 4.23 12.49
N PRO A 66 -22.14 5.01 13.50
CA PRO A 66 -21.29 5.99 14.15
C PRO A 66 -19.98 5.36 14.62
N GLY A 67 -18.89 6.12 14.57
CA GLY A 67 -17.55 5.59 14.82
C GLY A 67 -16.87 4.94 13.60
N SER A 68 -17.54 4.81 12.44
CA SER A 68 -16.95 4.17 11.23
C SER A 68 -16.26 5.16 10.27
N ASN A 69 -16.52 6.46 10.41
CA ASN A 69 -15.87 7.51 9.60
C ASN A 69 -14.65 8.03 10.33
N TRP A 70 -13.53 8.19 9.61
CA TRP A 70 -12.24 8.58 10.15
C TRP A 70 -11.71 9.81 9.43
N ASP A 71 -11.96 10.99 9.99
CA ASP A 71 -11.44 12.26 9.51
C ASP A 71 -9.92 12.36 9.73
N VAL A 72 -9.24 13.00 8.78
CA VAL A 72 -7.81 13.30 8.86
C VAL A 72 -7.65 14.78 9.23
N ILE A 73 -7.24 15.08 10.47
CA ILE A 73 -7.49 16.41 11.09
C ILE A 73 -6.25 17.16 11.60
N SER A 74 -5.10 17.06 10.94
CA SER A 74 -3.88 17.78 11.36
C SER A 74 -3.05 18.28 10.18
N ASP A 75 -2.19 19.27 10.43
CA ASP A 75 -1.35 19.94 9.40
C ASP A 75 -0.31 19.03 8.71
N GLY A 76 -0.23 17.75 9.11
CA GLY A 76 0.55 16.70 8.43
C GLY A 76 -0.27 15.49 8.00
N ASN A 77 -1.61 15.53 8.10
CA ASN A 77 -2.52 14.41 7.84
C ASN A 77 -2.28 13.17 8.73
N MET A 78 -1.83 13.36 9.98
CA MET A 78 -1.39 12.27 10.86
C MET A 78 -2.40 11.85 11.92
N HIS A 79 -3.40 12.66 12.26
CA HIS A 79 -4.43 12.26 13.24
C HIS A 79 -5.65 11.70 12.53
N LEU A 80 -6.10 10.51 12.95
CA LEU A 80 -7.34 9.88 12.51
C LEU A 80 -8.39 10.02 13.60
N SER A 81 -9.46 10.76 13.32
CA SER A 81 -10.51 11.07 14.29
C SER A 81 -11.87 10.54 13.86
N SER A 82 -12.68 10.10 14.81
CA SER A 82 -14.05 9.64 14.58
C SER A 82 -15.01 10.23 15.59
N ASN A 83 -16.29 10.27 15.25
CA ASN A 83 -17.35 10.68 16.16
C ASN A 83 -18.14 9.46 16.61
N LEU A 84 -18.25 9.28 17.93
CA LEU A 84 -19.09 8.26 18.54
C LEU A 84 -20.57 8.61 18.41
N VAL A 85 -21.44 7.66 18.78
CA VAL A 85 -22.92 7.82 18.73
C VAL A 85 -23.40 9.05 19.52
N ASP A 86 -22.75 9.34 20.64
CA ASP A 86 -23.07 10.47 21.52
C ASP A 86 -22.48 11.81 21.05
N GLY A 87 -21.81 11.82 19.89
CA GLY A 87 -21.15 13.00 19.33
C GLY A 87 -19.75 13.26 19.88
N THR A 88 -19.24 12.43 20.80
CA THR A 88 -17.87 12.57 21.32
C THR A 88 -16.86 12.28 20.21
N ALA A 89 -15.96 13.23 19.96
CA ALA A 89 -14.83 13.04 19.08
C ALA A 89 -13.71 12.25 19.77
N VAL A 90 -13.20 11.23 19.09
CA VAL A 90 -12.09 10.38 19.55
C VAL A 90 -11.04 10.25 18.45
N CYS A 91 -9.78 10.12 18.84
CA CYS A 91 -8.68 9.87 17.93
C CYS A 91 -8.17 8.44 18.09
N LEU A 92 -7.70 7.87 16.98
CA LEU A 92 -6.94 6.63 16.98
C LEU A 92 -5.66 6.86 17.79
N ASP A 93 -5.33 5.89 18.65
CA ASP A 93 -4.22 5.97 19.59
C ASP A 93 -3.61 4.57 19.80
N VAL A 94 -2.43 4.53 20.41
CA VAL A 94 -1.71 3.31 20.74
C VAL A 94 -1.50 3.23 22.24
N ASP A 95 -1.95 2.13 22.86
CA ASP A 95 -1.72 1.89 24.29
C ASP A 95 -0.30 1.34 24.57
N SER A 96 0.05 1.21 25.85
CA SER A 96 1.34 0.67 26.31
C SER A 96 1.63 -0.77 25.86
N ASN A 97 0.60 -1.51 25.44
CA ASN A 97 0.70 -2.89 24.98
C ASN A 97 0.67 -2.98 23.44
N ASN A 98 0.81 -1.85 22.74
CA ASN A 98 0.72 -1.73 21.29
C ASN A 98 -0.67 -2.07 20.72
N ASN A 99 -1.73 -2.05 21.53
CA ASN A 99 -3.10 -2.16 21.00
C ASN A 99 -3.53 -0.83 20.40
N ILE A 100 -4.32 -0.92 19.34
CA ILE A 100 -4.98 0.23 18.74
C ILE A 100 -6.26 0.52 19.53
N VAL A 101 -6.30 1.70 20.12
CA VAL A 101 -7.41 2.17 20.97
C VAL A 101 -7.93 3.52 20.47
N THR A 102 -9.05 3.97 21.02
CA THR A 102 -9.60 5.29 20.75
C THR A 102 -9.65 6.14 22.01
N ASN A 103 -8.95 7.27 22.01
CA ASN A 103 -8.83 8.20 23.15
C ASN A 103 -9.24 9.61 22.76
N SER A 104 -9.29 10.52 23.75
CA SER A 104 -9.45 11.94 23.47
C SER A 104 -8.31 12.42 22.57
N CYS A 105 -8.64 13.22 21.57
CA CYS A 105 -7.66 13.76 20.64
C CYS A 105 -6.68 14.71 21.33
N LYS A 106 -5.39 14.49 21.13
CA LYS A 106 -4.30 15.26 21.72
C LYS A 106 -3.79 16.28 20.70
N TYR A 107 -4.54 17.37 20.53
CA TYR A 107 -4.10 18.49 19.69
C TYR A 107 -3.03 19.28 20.44
N SER A 108 -1.79 19.29 19.95
CA SER A 108 -0.78 20.25 20.39
C SER A 108 -0.57 21.25 19.27
N SER A 109 -0.90 22.52 19.52
CA SER A 109 -0.63 23.60 18.57
C SER A 109 0.82 24.04 18.56
N GLU A 110 1.64 23.70 19.57
CA GLU A 110 2.97 24.32 19.72
C GLU A 110 4.11 23.42 20.23
N ASP A 111 3.84 22.30 20.91
CA ASP A 111 4.92 21.45 21.43
C ASP A 111 4.77 20.00 20.98
N HIS A 112 5.79 19.49 20.28
CA HIS A 112 6.00 18.08 19.96
C HIS A 112 6.28 17.27 21.24
N THR A 113 5.35 17.29 22.19
CA THR A 113 5.39 16.45 23.38
C THR A 113 5.02 15.01 23.00
N PRO A 114 5.59 14.00 23.69
CA PRO A 114 5.42 12.59 23.33
C PRO A 114 3.97 12.10 23.36
N ASP A 115 3.07 12.82 24.03
CA ASP A 115 1.71 12.35 24.25
C ASP A 115 0.88 12.37 22.95
N SER A 116 1.09 13.35 22.06
CA SER A 116 0.40 13.39 20.77
C SER A 116 0.96 12.39 19.76
N ALA A 117 2.23 11.98 19.91
CA ALA A 117 2.88 11.09 18.97
C ALA A 117 2.18 9.73 18.88
N SER A 118 1.67 9.18 19.98
CA SER A 118 0.94 7.90 19.99
C SER A 118 -0.35 7.93 19.13
N GLN A 119 -0.84 9.12 18.77
CA GLN A 119 -2.00 9.32 17.91
C GLN A 119 -1.65 9.61 16.45
N TRP A 120 -0.37 9.50 16.07
CA TRP A 120 0.08 9.74 14.70
C TRP A 120 0.04 8.48 13.87
N PHE A 121 -0.75 8.51 12.80
CA PHE A 121 -0.92 7.45 11.85
C PHE A 121 -0.85 7.98 10.43
N GLU A 122 -0.13 7.27 9.57
CA GLU A 122 -0.03 7.57 8.15
C GLU A 122 -0.72 6.49 7.33
N ILE A 123 -1.66 6.89 6.46
CA ILE A 123 -2.27 5.98 5.49
C ILE A 123 -1.36 5.89 4.26
N VAL A 124 -0.46 4.92 4.25
CA VAL A 124 0.46 4.69 3.15
C VAL A 124 -0.25 3.95 2.01
N ARG A 125 -0.34 4.60 0.85
CA ARG A 125 -0.86 4.00 -0.38
C ARG A 125 0.27 3.32 -1.13
N ASN A 126 0.28 1.99 -1.18
CA ASN A 126 1.23 1.28 -2.05
C ASN A 126 0.80 1.46 -3.51
N SER A 127 1.40 2.42 -4.22
CA SER A 127 1.39 2.43 -5.68
C SER A 127 2.33 1.33 -6.16
N LYS A 128 1.83 0.10 -6.30
CA LYS A 128 2.48 -0.83 -7.22
C LYS A 128 2.24 -0.30 -8.63
N THR A 129 3.02 0.69 -9.07
CA THR A 129 3.27 0.86 -10.49
C THR A 129 4.14 -0.33 -10.86
N GLN A 130 3.49 -1.43 -11.23
CA GLN A 130 4.17 -2.55 -11.85
C GLN A 130 4.53 -2.05 -13.26
N LEU A 131 5.61 -1.26 -13.36
CA LEU A 131 6.30 -1.13 -14.64
C LEU A 131 6.65 -2.56 -15.04
N PRO A 132 6.21 -3.04 -16.21
CA PRO A 132 6.68 -4.33 -16.70
C PRO A 132 8.21 -4.26 -16.72
N LEU A 133 8.86 -5.25 -16.10
CA LEU A 133 10.31 -5.41 -16.28
C LEU A 133 10.58 -5.40 -17.79
N PRO A 134 11.61 -4.68 -18.28
CA PRO A 134 11.94 -4.75 -19.69
C PRO A 134 12.27 -6.20 -20.03
N VAL A 135 11.46 -6.79 -20.91
CA VAL A 135 11.72 -8.12 -21.47
C VAL A 135 13.07 -8.04 -22.16
N ARG A 136 14.09 -8.67 -21.59
CA ARG A 136 15.39 -8.80 -22.22
C ARG A 136 15.25 -9.86 -23.31
N ASN A 137 14.92 -9.43 -24.53
CA ASN A 137 14.91 -10.33 -25.69
C ASN A 137 16.35 -10.85 -25.90
N SER A 138 16.55 -12.14 -25.71
CA SER A 138 17.75 -12.83 -26.17
C SER A 138 17.78 -12.83 -27.71
N PRO A 139 18.94 -12.66 -28.35
CA PRO A 139 19.03 -12.77 -29.81
C PRO A 139 18.72 -14.21 -30.24
N LEU A 140 17.81 -14.34 -31.21
CA LEU A 140 17.61 -15.59 -31.95
C LEU A 140 18.91 -15.93 -32.70
N ASN A 141 19.40 -17.15 -32.48
CA ASN A 141 20.50 -17.72 -33.25
C ASN A 141 20.00 -18.01 -34.68
N PRO A 142 20.74 -17.68 -35.75
CA PRO A 142 20.30 -18.01 -37.11
C PRO A 142 20.40 -19.51 -37.36
N LEU A 143 19.30 -20.12 -37.81
CA LEU A 143 19.30 -21.44 -38.43
C LEU A 143 19.92 -21.33 -39.83
N HIS A 144 20.98 -22.10 -40.02
CA HIS A 144 21.64 -22.36 -41.30
C HIS A 144 20.63 -23.03 -42.27
N PRO A 145 20.56 -22.65 -43.55
CA PRO A 145 19.95 -23.51 -44.56
C PRO A 145 21.02 -24.42 -45.18
N GLU A 146 20.74 -25.72 -45.22
CA GLU A 146 21.42 -26.69 -46.08
C GLU A 146 20.88 -26.64 -47.51
N GLU A 147 21.73 -27.16 -48.39
CA GLU A 147 21.71 -27.20 -49.85
C GLU A 147 20.43 -27.75 -50.50
N GLN A 148 20.02 -27.13 -51.60
CA GLN A 148 19.31 -27.79 -52.69
C GLN A 148 20.07 -27.48 -54.00
N ILE A 149 20.78 -28.50 -54.48
CA ILE A 149 21.40 -28.58 -55.79
C ILE A 149 20.30 -28.71 -56.84
N GLN A 150 20.31 -27.85 -57.86
CA GLN A 150 19.78 -28.23 -59.18
C GLN A 150 20.72 -27.70 -60.27
N SER A 151 21.32 -28.64 -60.98
CA SER A 151 22.13 -28.44 -62.18
C SER A 151 21.27 -27.96 -63.35
N GLU A 152 21.77 -27.01 -64.15
CA GLU A 152 22.17 -27.21 -65.56
C GLU A 152 22.33 -25.87 -66.29
N ARG A 153 23.50 -25.72 -66.96
CA ARG A 153 23.78 -25.08 -68.27
C ARG A 153 23.27 -23.63 -68.46
N ASP A 154 24.05 -22.65 -68.92
CA ASP A 154 24.99 -22.68 -70.04
C ASP A 154 25.64 -21.27 -70.20
N VAL A 155 26.71 -21.19 -70.99
CA VAL A 155 27.30 -20.00 -71.65
C VAL A 155 28.31 -19.09 -70.91
N ARG A 156 29.58 -19.42 -71.23
CA ARG A 156 30.82 -18.65 -71.48
C ARG A 156 30.81 -17.10 -71.62
N HIS A 157 32.04 -16.60 -71.39
CA HIS A 157 32.71 -15.33 -71.75
C HIS A 157 32.74 -14.30 -70.59
N GLY A 158 33.86 -13.75 -70.16
CA GLY A 158 35.23 -13.70 -70.67
C GLY A 158 35.82 -12.35 -70.27
N GLU A 159 37.09 -12.35 -69.80
CA GLU A 159 38.02 -11.19 -69.76
C GLU A 159 37.55 -9.94 -68.98
N GLU A 160 38.33 -9.02 -68.46
CA GLU A 160 39.74 -8.74 -68.20
C GLU A 160 39.68 -7.46 -67.33
N GLY A 161 40.78 -7.10 -66.66
CA GLY A 161 41.05 -5.67 -66.42
C GLY A 161 41.16 -5.26 -64.96
N LEU A 162 42.40 -5.23 -64.49
CA LEU A 162 42.87 -4.34 -63.44
C LEU A 162 42.54 -2.88 -63.78
N SER A 163 42.34 -2.03 -62.76
CA SER A 163 43.26 -0.92 -62.45
C SER A 163 42.57 0.23 -61.70
N ASN A 164 43.08 0.46 -60.49
CA ASN A 164 43.41 1.73 -59.84
C ASN A 164 42.40 2.88 -59.67
N GLN A 165 42.49 3.39 -58.44
CA GLN A 165 42.27 4.75 -57.91
C GLN A 165 40.86 5.12 -57.46
#